data_AF-A0A653D7R9-F1
#
_entry.id   AF-A0A653D7R9-F1
#
_cell.length_a   1.000
_cell.length_b   1.000
_cell.length_c   1.000
_cell.angle_alpha   90.00
_cell.angle_beta   90.00
_cell.angle_gamma   90.00
#
_symmetry.space_group_name_H-M   'P 1'
#
loop_
_entity.id
_entity.type
_entity.pdbx_description
1 polymer ?
#
loop_
_entity_poly.entity_id
_entity_poly.type
_entity_poly.pdbx_seq_one_letter_code
_entity_poly.pdbx_strand_id
1 'polypeptide(L)'
;VDCNKGPASDKTAFADLVRELKEAFQYKGYLLSSAVSPSKRVIDAGYDVPALSKYLDWIAVMCYDYHGQWDKITGHVAPMYAHPEDVDRTFNTNFTIHYWIEKGADRRKLVLGMPMYGQSFSLAERENNGLNAPSYGGGEAGEETRARGFLAYYEICDRVLKNGWRVVRDRQGRIGPYAYKGDQWVSFDDAGMIRHKSEWARAMRLGGAMIWALDLDDFRGDRCQCGPHPLLSVINTVLRGYKKPQAPTCRPLGIDSPQSSTTKSPPTSSARPSQTTPLSPITPPPSMTPPLPCDGRLFSPHPVNCHQYYLCNQGQLQLQSCPSGLYWNMDHCDWPENTECHPDGSNKDSNEKTTESTWNEQTPIKQISSVESMETESLLHQTLIQSCVRILTTHLPSWMPIH
;
A
#
# COMPACT_ATOMS: atom_id res chain seq x y z
N VAL A 1 12.33 -0.04 -0.52
CA VAL A 1 13.05 0.83 0.45
C VAL A 1 14.48 1.04 -0.02
N ASP A 2 14.99 2.26 0.04
CA ASP A 2 16.39 2.60 -0.27
C ASP A 2 17.20 2.75 1.03
N CYS A 3 17.96 1.72 1.39
CA CYS A 3 18.81 1.71 2.58
C CYS A 3 20.07 2.58 2.48
N ASN A 4 20.33 3.23 1.34
CA ASN A 4 21.52 4.07 1.16
C ASN A 4 21.32 5.52 1.64
N LYS A 5 20.09 5.90 2.04
CA LYS A 5 19.78 7.27 2.48
C LYS A 5 20.14 7.56 3.94
N GLY A 6 20.00 6.58 4.83
CA GLY A 6 20.33 6.73 6.25
C GLY A 6 21.77 6.28 6.54
N PRO A 7 22.48 6.93 7.48
CA PRO A 7 23.83 6.50 7.84
C PRO A 7 23.80 5.19 8.65
N ALA A 8 24.86 4.39 8.54
CA ALA A 8 24.97 3.13 9.30
C ALA A 8 24.92 3.32 10.83
N SER A 9 25.24 4.53 11.32
CA SER A 9 25.14 4.92 12.73
C SER A 9 23.72 4.88 13.27
N ASP A 10 22.69 4.96 12.42
CA ASP A 10 21.28 4.96 12.85
C ASP A 10 20.91 3.68 13.62
N LYS A 11 21.53 2.54 13.27
CA LYS A 11 21.29 1.27 13.99
C LYS A 11 21.65 1.39 15.46
N THR A 12 22.86 1.88 15.75
CA THR A 12 23.35 2.03 17.13
C THR A 12 22.63 3.16 17.84
N ALA A 13 22.43 4.30 17.16
CA ALA A 13 21.73 5.45 17.73
C ALA A 13 20.27 5.12 18.11
N PHE A 14 19.59 4.31 17.31
CA PHE A 14 18.24 3.85 17.63
C PHE A 14 18.23 2.91 18.84
N ALA A 15 19.21 2.01 18.97
CA ALA A 15 19.35 1.16 20.15
C ALA A 15 19.62 1.97 21.42
N ASP A 16 20.47 3.01 21.34
CA ASP A 16 20.74 3.93 22.45
C ASP A 16 19.51 4.73 22.85
N LEU A 17 18.76 5.26 21.88
CA LEU A 17 17.49 5.95 22.15
C LEU A 17 16.50 5.06 22.91
N VAL A 18 16.35 3.80 22.48
CA VAL A 18 15.44 2.84 23.12
C VAL A 18 15.91 2.49 24.54
N ARG A 19 17.22 2.34 24.76
CA ARG A 19 17.79 2.13 26.10
C ARG A 19 17.50 3.32 27.02
N GLU A 20 17.81 4.54 26.58
CA GLU A 20 17.66 5.76 27.37
C GLU A 20 16.20 6.04 27.71
N LEU A 21 15.28 5.84 26.75
CA LEU A 21 13.85 5.93 27.01
C LEU A 21 13.39 4.90 28.04
N LYS A 22 13.87 3.64 27.94
CA LYS A 22 13.48 2.61 28.91
C LYS A 22 13.98 2.94 30.32
N GLU A 23 15.22 3.41 30.46
CA GLU A 23 15.80 3.84 31.74
C GLU A 23 15.00 5.00 32.35
N ALA A 24 14.63 6.01 31.54
CA ALA A 24 13.79 7.11 32.00
C ALA A 24 12.36 6.65 32.38
N PHE A 25 11.79 5.70 31.63
CA PHE A 25 10.42 5.21 31.83
C PHE A 25 10.28 4.28 33.04
N GLN A 26 11.35 3.61 33.47
CA GLN A 26 11.33 2.70 34.63
C GLN A 26 10.77 3.37 35.90
N TYR A 27 11.17 4.62 36.18
CA TYR A 27 10.70 5.36 37.35
C TYR A 27 9.21 5.74 37.30
N LYS A 28 8.63 5.77 36.10
CA LYS A 28 7.22 6.14 35.88
C LYS A 28 6.32 4.92 35.63
N GLY A 29 6.90 3.73 35.45
CA GLY A 29 6.16 2.53 35.06
C GLY A 29 5.55 2.63 33.65
N TYR A 30 6.12 3.44 32.77
CA TYR A 30 5.65 3.57 31.39
C TYR A 30 6.13 2.40 30.52
N LEU A 31 5.29 2.05 29.54
CA LEU A 31 5.58 1.04 28.53
C LEU A 31 6.31 1.68 27.36
N LEU A 32 7.21 0.92 26.75
CA LEU A 32 7.95 1.30 25.55
C LEU A 32 7.87 0.18 24.51
N SER A 33 7.46 0.52 23.30
CA SER A 33 7.36 -0.43 22.19
C SER A 33 7.76 0.24 20.88
N SER A 34 7.96 -0.56 19.83
CA SER A 34 8.27 -0.06 18.50
C SER A 34 7.61 -0.92 17.42
N ALA A 35 7.12 -0.27 16.37
CA ALA A 35 6.73 -0.93 15.13
C ALA A 35 7.97 -1.09 14.23
N VAL A 36 8.23 -2.29 13.75
CA VAL A 36 9.49 -2.64 13.08
C VAL A 36 9.26 -3.34 11.74
N SER A 37 10.22 -3.17 10.84
CA SER A 37 10.13 -3.69 9.47
C SER A 37 10.10 -5.23 9.42
N PRO A 38 9.36 -5.81 8.45
CA PRO A 38 9.43 -7.23 8.15
C PRO A 38 10.58 -7.59 7.20
N SER A 39 11.17 -6.61 6.51
CA SER A 39 12.15 -6.87 5.44
C SER A 39 13.50 -7.27 6.02
N LYS A 40 14.02 -8.44 5.62
CA LYS A 40 15.36 -8.91 6.01
C LYS A 40 16.43 -7.83 5.83
N ARG A 41 16.43 -7.16 4.69
CA ARG A 41 17.38 -6.10 4.34
C ARG A 41 17.30 -4.92 5.32
N VAL A 42 16.09 -4.48 5.67
CA VAL A 42 15.89 -3.36 6.61
C VAL A 42 16.25 -3.79 8.02
N ILE A 43 15.92 -5.03 8.42
CA ILE A 43 16.30 -5.58 9.72
C ILE A 43 17.82 -5.58 9.88
N ASP A 44 18.54 -6.09 8.88
CA ASP A 44 20.00 -6.16 8.91
C ASP A 44 20.65 -4.78 8.90
N ALA A 45 20.06 -3.79 8.24
CA ALA A 45 20.60 -2.44 8.16
C ALA A 45 20.29 -1.59 9.40
N GLY A 46 19.08 -1.71 9.97
CA GLY A 46 18.53 -0.72 10.90
C GLY A 46 18.38 -1.16 12.35
N TYR A 47 18.44 -2.46 12.67
CA TYR A 47 18.10 -2.93 14.02
C TYR A 47 19.22 -3.70 14.71
N ASP A 48 19.59 -3.25 15.91
CA ASP A 48 20.25 -4.08 16.92
C ASP A 48 19.17 -4.90 17.66
N VAL A 49 18.82 -6.05 17.08
CA VAL A 49 17.70 -6.87 17.56
C VAL A 49 17.85 -7.32 19.03
N PRO A 50 19.04 -7.77 19.51
CA PRO A 50 19.24 -8.07 20.92
C PRO A 50 18.99 -6.87 21.85
N ALA A 51 19.49 -5.68 21.50
CA ALA A 51 19.25 -4.47 22.29
C ALA A 51 17.76 -4.10 22.32
N LEU A 52 17.09 -4.09 21.17
CA LEU A 52 15.66 -3.82 21.08
C LEU A 52 14.85 -4.82 21.92
N SER A 53 15.16 -6.11 21.81
CA SER A 53 14.51 -7.17 22.59
C SER A 53 14.77 -7.03 24.09
N LYS A 54 15.91 -6.48 24.52
CA LYS A 54 16.18 -6.24 25.94
C LYS A 54 15.29 -5.13 26.49
N TYR A 55 15.23 -4.00 25.81
CA TYR A 55 14.69 -2.75 26.36
C TYR A 55 13.21 -2.50 26.06
N LEU A 56 12.70 -2.99 24.92
CA LEU A 56 11.27 -2.85 24.59
C LEU A 56 10.42 -3.82 25.40
N ASP A 57 9.21 -3.40 25.77
CA ASP A 57 8.20 -4.25 26.39
C ASP A 57 7.57 -5.19 25.35
N TRP A 58 7.36 -4.71 24.12
CA TRP A 58 7.05 -5.53 22.94
C TRP A 58 7.55 -4.89 21.64
N ILE A 59 7.64 -5.74 20.61
CA ILE A 59 8.09 -5.41 19.26
C ILE A 59 6.96 -5.78 18.30
N ALA A 60 6.32 -4.77 17.71
CA ALA A 60 5.22 -4.95 16.76
C ALA A 60 5.80 -5.11 15.34
N VAL A 61 5.95 -6.35 14.87
CA VAL A 61 6.53 -6.61 13.55
C VAL A 61 5.47 -6.39 12.49
N MET A 62 5.67 -5.41 11.60
CA MET A 62 4.73 -5.03 10.55
C MET A 62 4.71 -6.06 9.41
N CYS A 63 4.18 -7.26 9.67
CA CYS A 63 4.14 -8.38 8.72
C CYS A 63 3.07 -8.19 7.62
N TYR A 64 3.16 -7.05 6.93
CA TYR A 64 2.32 -6.62 5.82
C TYR A 64 3.14 -5.64 4.94
N ASP A 65 2.54 -5.18 3.84
CA ASP A 65 3.22 -4.40 2.79
C ASP A 65 4.46 -5.10 2.21
N TYR A 66 4.42 -6.43 2.12
CA TYR A 66 5.44 -7.18 1.38
C TYR A 66 5.36 -6.88 -0.11
N HIS A 67 4.13 -6.77 -0.63
CA HIS A 67 3.84 -6.45 -2.01
C HIS A 67 2.83 -5.32 -2.11
N GLY A 68 2.95 -4.52 -3.17
CA GLY A 68 2.08 -3.39 -3.45
C GLY A 68 2.40 -2.79 -4.83
N GLN A 69 1.69 -1.73 -5.22
CA GLN A 69 1.80 -1.12 -6.56
C GLN A 69 3.22 -0.73 -7.00
N TRP A 70 4.15 -0.56 -6.05
CA TRP A 70 5.56 -0.26 -6.33
C TRP A 70 6.31 -1.42 -7.01
N ASP A 71 5.79 -2.65 -6.93
CA ASP A 71 6.40 -3.85 -7.53
C ASP A 71 6.16 -3.96 -9.04
N LYS A 72 5.18 -3.23 -9.59
CA LYS A 72 4.71 -3.31 -10.99
C LYS A 72 4.16 -4.67 -11.42
N ILE A 73 4.05 -5.62 -10.50
CA ILE A 73 3.36 -6.90 -10.66
C ILE A 73 2.44 -7.12 -9.46
N THR A 74 1.34 -7.85 -9.64
CA THR A 74 0.43 -8.18 -8.53
C THR A 74 1.12 -9.08 -7.51
N GLY A 75 0.86 -8.82 -6.23
CA GLY A 75 1.38 -9.60 -5.13
C GLY A 75 0.50 -9.48 -3.90
N HIS A 76 0.64 -10.43 -2.97
CA HIS A 76 -0.20 -10.45 -1.79
C HIS A 76 0.35 -9.51 -0.70
N VAL A 77 -0.49 -8.65 -0.10
CA VAL A 77 -0.09 -7.65 0.92
C VAL A 77 0.65 -8.28 2.11
N ALA A 78 0.18 -9.43 2.58
CA ALA A 78 0.73 -10.12 3.75
C ALA A 78 0.79 -11.66 3.58
N PRO A 79 1.71 -12.20 2.78
CA PRO A 79 1.87 -13.65 2.62
C PRO A 79 2.18 -14.32 3.96
N MET A 80 1.60 -15.49 4.22
CA MET A 80 1.88 -16.24 5.45
C MET A 80 3.13 -17.11 5.28
N TYR A 81 3.19 -17.85 4.19
CA TYR A 81 4.29 -18.74 3.82
C TYR A 81 4.80 -18.40 2.42
N ALA A 82 5.99 -18.91 2.07
CA ALA A 82 6.52 -18.77 0.72
C ALA A 82 5.61 -19.44 -0.33
N HIS A 83 5.46 -18.80 -1.48
CA HIS A 83 4.79 -19.30 -2.66
C HIS A 83 5.82 -19.73 -3.73
N PRO A 84 5.54 -20.76 -4.57
CA PRO A 84 6.44 -21.17 -5.65
C PRO A 84 6.76 -20.07 -6.66
N GLU A 85 5.85 -19.10 -6.79
CA GLU A 85 5.98 -17.96 -7.71
C GLU A 85 6.62 -16.72 -7.05
N ASP A 86 7.11 -16.83 -5.81
CA ASP A 86 7.79 -15.71 -5.14
C ASP A 86 9.11 -15.36 -5.84
N VAL A 87 9.30 -14.08 -6.14
CA VAL A 87 10.60 -13.54 -6.57
C VAL A 87 11.59 -13.52 -5.40
N ASP A 88 11.13 -13.10 -4.21
CA ASP A 88 11.90 -13.11 -2.97
C ASP A 88 11.20 -14.00 -1.93
N ARG A 89 11.78 -15.17 -1.66
CA ARG A 89 11.24 -16.14 -0.69
C ARG A 89 11.30 -15.68 0.77
N THR A 90 11.92 -14.53 1.04
CA THR A 90 11.94 -13.92 2.38
C THR A 90 10.71 -13.04 2.64
N PHE A 91 9.92 -12.71 1.62
CA PHE A 91 8.76 -11.81 1.73
C PHE A 91 7.50 -12.54 2.20
N ASN A 92 7.57 -13.12 3.39
CA ASN A 92 6.42 -13.72 4.05
C ASN A 92 6.56 -13.69 5.58
N THR A 93 5.40 -13.73 6.24
CA THR A 93 5.27 -13.67 7.71
C THR A 93 6.10 -14.73 8.42
N ASN A 94 6.05 -15.98 7.93
CA ASN A 94 6.76 -17.08 8.57
C ASN A 94 8.27 -16.86 8.56
N PHE A 95 8.86 -16.48 7.42
CA PHE A 95 10.28 -16.15 7.34
C PHE A 95 10.62 -15.00 8.28
N THR A 96 9.89 -13.89 8.18
CA THR A 96 10.15 -12.66 8.94
C THR A 96 10.22 -12.92 10.44
N ILE A 97 9.23 -13.59 11.01
CA ILE A 97 9.19 -13.83 12.46
C ILE A 97 10.32 -14.78 12.90
N HIS A 98 10.61 -15.83 12.12
CA HIS A 98 11.75 -16.70 12.41
C HIS A 98 13.07 -15.94 12.33
N TYR A 99 13.20 -15.01 11.38
CA TYR A 99 14.40 -14.18 11.25
C TYR A 99 14.58 -13.23 12.43
N TRP A 100 13.52 -12.58 12.91
CA TRP A 100 13.58 -11.79 14.14
C TRP A 100 14.05 -12.61 15.36
N ILE A 101 13.57 -13.85 15.49
CA ILE A 101 14.00 -14.78 16.54
C ILE A 101 15.48 -15.16 16.36
N GLU A 102 15.88 -15.52 15.14
CA GLU A 102 17.27 -15.85 14.79
C GLU A 102 18.23 -14.70 15.12
N LYS A 103 17.80 -13.45 14.90
CA LYS A 103 18.57 -12.25 15.22
C LYS A 103 18.61 -11.91 16.72
N GLY A 104 17.92 -12.67 17.57
CA GLY A 104 18.01 -12.58 19.02
C GLY A 104 16.77 -11.97 19.72
N ALA A 105 15.64 -11.84 19.03
CA ALA A 105 14.41 -11.39 19.67
C ALA A 105 13.79 -12.49 20.56
N ASP A 106 13.37 -12.12 21.76
CA ASP A 106 12.53 -12.97 22.59
C ASP A 106 11.16 -13.13 21.91
N ARG A 107 10.79 -14.38 21.63
CA ARG A 107 9.50 -14.78 21.05
C ARG A 107 8.33 -14.12 21.78
N ARG A 108 8.38 -14.04 23.12
CA ARG A 108 7.29 -13.46 23.93
C ARG A 108 7.16 -11.95 23.81
N LYS A 109 8.18 -11.26 23.27
CA LYS A 109 8.12 -9.82 22.97
C LYS A 109 7.68 -9.53 21.54
N LEU A 110 7.72 -10.50 20.64
CA LEU A 110 7.24 -10.33 19.27
C LEU A 110 5.72 -10.32 19.23
N VAL A 111 5.15 -9.30 18.60
CA VAL A 111 3.72 -9.13 18.37
C VAL A 111 3.48 -9.09 16.85
N LEU A 112 2.71 -10.05 16.34
CA LEU A 112 2.52 -10.25 14.91
C LEU A 112 1.55 -9.23 14.32
N GLY A 113 2.04 -8.36 13.42
CA GLY A 113 1.22 -7.42 12.67
C GLY A 113 0.31 -8.11 11.64
N MET A 114 -0.96 -7.73 11.59
CA MET A 114 -1.96 -8.18 10.62
C MET A 114 -2.66 -6.98 9.98
N PRO A 115 -2.73 -6.89 8.64
CA PRO A 115 -3.37 -5.76 7.95
C PRO A 115 -4.89 -5.93 7.93
N MET A 116 -5.62 -4.86 8.26
CA MET A 116 -7.07 -4.75 8.13
C MET A 116 -7.45 -4.06 6.81
N TYR A 117 -6.60 -4.18 5.79
CA TYR A 117 -6.71 -3.54 4.48
C TYR A 117 -6.10 -4.45 3.41
N GLY A 118 -6.25 -4.05 2.15
CA GLY A 118 -5.60 -4.68 1.02
C GLY A 118 -4.79 -3.70 0.18
N GLN A 119 -3.81 -4.25 -0.54
CA GLN A 119 -3.05 -3.53 -1.56
C GLN A 119 -3.70 -3.78 -2.91
N SER A 120 -4.07 -2.71 -3.60
CA SER A 120 -4.78 -2.76 -4.87
C SER A 120 -3.89 -2.38 -6.07
N PHE A 121 -4.22 -2.92 -7.23
CA PHE A 121 -3.46 -2.81 -8.47
C PHE A 121 -4.43 -2.59 -9.63
N SER A 122 -3.98 -1.84 -10.63
CA SER A 122 -4.57 -1.84 -11.97
C SER A 122 -3.73 -2.71 -12.90
N LEU A 123 -4.33 -3.80 -13.40
CA LEU A 123 -3.74 -4.80 -14.28
C LEU A 123 -3.45 -4.19 -15.66
N ALA A 124 -2.31 -4.55 -16.25
CA ALA A 124 -2.01 -4.19 -17.64
C ALA A 124 -2.92 -4.91 -18.64
N GLU A 125 -3.35 -6.14 -18.32
CA GLU A 125 -4.25 -6.97 -19.12
C GLU A 125 -5.32 -7.60 -18.21
N ARG A 126 -6.59 -7.45 -18.56
CA ARG A 126 -7.74 -7.86 -17.71
C ARG A 126 -7.82 -9.38 -17.53
N GLU A 127 -7.39 -10.11 -18.55
CA GLU A 127 -7.37 -11.56 -18.60
C GLU A 127 -6.25 -12.15 -17.72
N ASN A 128 -5.18 -11.38 -17.49
CA ASN A 128 -4.08 -11.75 -16.61
C ASN A 128 -4.34 -11.22 -15.18
N ASN A 129 -5.13 -11.98 -14.42
CA ASN A 129 -5.58 -11.62 -13.07
C ASN A 129 -4.98 -12.52 -11.97
N GLY A 130 -3.89 -13.23 -12.28
CA GLY A 130 -3.15 -14.08 -11.35
C GLY A 130 -2.24 -13.29 -10.41
N LEU A 131 -1.43 -14.02 -9.64
CA LEU A 131 -0.24 -13.46 -8.99
C LEU A 131 0.83 -13.13 -10.03
N ASN A 132 1.70 -12.17 -9.73
CA ASN A 132 2.74 -11.66 -10.61
C ASN A 132 2.25 -11.15 -11.97
N ALA A 133 0.95 -10.86 -12.11
CA ALA A 133 0.40 -10.26 -13.30
C ALA A 133 0.92 -8.83 -13.44
N PRO A 134 1.39 -8.40 -14.63
CA PRO A 134 1.85 -7.04 -14.84
C PRO A 134 0.77 -6.00 -14.48
N SER A 135 1.18 -4.93 -13.81
CA SER A 135 0.32 -3.82 -13.39
C SER A 135 0.96 -2.49 -13.76
N TYR A 136 0.16 -1.51 -14.16
CA TYR A 136 0.66 -0.18 -14.52
C TYR A 136 0.67 0.80 -13.34
N GLY A 137 -0.10 0.49 -12.28
CA GLY A 137 -0.13 1.29 -11.07
C GLY A 137 -1.05 0.71 -10.01
N GLY A 138 -1.30 1.49 -8.96
CA GLY A 138 -2.25 1.14 -7.92
C GLY A 138 -3.67 1.17 -8.43
N GLY A 139 -4.49 0.27 -7.85
CA GLY A 139 -5.91 0.22 -8.12
C GLY A 139 -6.59 1.54 -7.76
N GLU A 140 -7.80 1.71 -8.27
CA GLU A 140 -8.63 2.87 -7.99
C GLU A 140 -8.81 3.06 -6.48
N ALA A 141 -8.79 4.33 -6.07
CA ALA A 141 -8.97 4.69 -4.68
C ALA A 141 -10.36 4.25 -4.18
N GLY A 142 -10.42 3.74 -2.96
CA GLY A 142 -11.69 3.50 -2.29
C GLY A 142 -12.47 4.80 -2.03
N GLU A 143 -13.79 4.69 -1.97
CA GLU A 143 -14.69 5.83 -1.78
C GLU A 143 -14.45 6.52 -0.43
N GLU A 144 -14.04 5.77 0.59
CA GLU A 144 -13.84 6.27 1.95
C GLU A 144 -12.35 6.54 2.22
N THR A 145 -11.49 5.57 1.89
CA THR A 145 -10.04 5.69 2.14
C THR A 145 -9.34 6.67 1.20
N ARG A 146 -9.87 6.85 -0.02
CA ARG A 146 -9.44 7.88 -1.00
C ARG A 146 -7.94 7.83 -1.32
N ALA A 147 -7.35 6.65 -1.27
CA ALA A 147 -5.95 6.41 -1.57
C ALA A 147 -5.79 5.35 -2.66
N ARG A 148 -5.20 5.72 -3.80
CA ARG A 148 -4.90 4.76 -4.88
C ARG A 148 -3.94 3.69 -4.39
N GLY A 149 -4.17 2.45 -4.81
CA GLY A 149 -3.40 1.29 -4.38
C GLY A 149 -3.77 0.74 -3.00
N PHE A 150 -4.79 1.28 -2.35
CA PHE A 150 -5.17 0.91 -0.98
C PHE A 150 -6.68 0.79 -0.85
N LEU A 151 -7.16 -0.24 -0.17
CA LEU A 151 -8.57 -0.42 0.16
C LEU A 151 -8.72 -0.95 1.59
N ALA A 152 -9.60 -0.35 2.39
CA ALA A 152 -9.97 -0.90 3.69
C ALA A 152 -10.72 -2.23 3.53
N TYR A 153 -10.70 -3.09 4.56
CA TYR A 153 -11.41 -4.37 4.50
C TYR A 153 -12.90 -4.21 4.22
N TYR A 154 -13.55 -3.18 4.77
CA TYR A 154 -14.96 -2.91 4.51
C TYR A 154 -15.23 -2.48 3.04
N GLU A 155 -14.30 -1.79 2.38
CA GLU A 155 -14.40 -1.42 0.96
C GLU A 155 -14.25 -2.65 0.05
N ILE A 156 -13.39 -3.58 0.44
CA ILE A 156 -13.18 -4.86 -0.24
C ILE A 156 -14.42 -5.75 -0.09
N CYS A 157 -14.97 -5.86 1.12
CA CYS A 157 -16.23 -6.58 1.36
C CYS A 157 -17.37 -6.05 0.50
N ASP A 158 -17.55 -4.73 0.45
CA ASP A 158 -18.62 -4.09 -0.34
C ASP A 158 -18.45 -4.43 -1.84
N ARG A 159 -17.23 -4.36 -2.35
CA ARG A 159 -16.87 -4.73 -3.73
C ARG A 159 -17.18 -6.19 -4.06
N VAL A 160 -16.87 -7.12 -3.14
CA VAL A 160 -17.16 -8.55 -3.32
C VAL A 160 -18.65 -8.83 -3.25
N LEU A 161 -19.33 -8.33 -2.22
CA LEU A 161 -20.72 -8.70 -1.93
C LEU A 161 -21.74 -7.97 -2.81
N LYS A 162 -21.46 -6.74 -3.23
CA LYS A 162 -22.41 -5.89 -3.97
C LYS A 162 -21.97 -5.61 -5.40
N ASN A 163 -20.67 -5.54 -5.66
CA ASN A 163 -20.16 -5.12 -6.97
C ASN A 163 -19.61 -6.28 -7.80
N GLY A 164 -19.80 -7.54 -7.37
CA GLY A 164 -19.51 -8.73 -8.18
C GLY A 164 -18.01 -8.98 -8.41
N TRP A 165 -17.15 -8.57 -7.48
CA TRP A 165 -15.73 -8.92 -7.54
C TRP A 165 -15.53 -10.41 -7.29
N ARG A 166 -14.70 -11.07 -8.11
CA ARG A 166 -14.40 -12.49 -7.99
C ARG A 166 -13.27 -12.69 -7.00
N VAL A 167 -13.48 -13.53 -5.99
CA VAL A 167 -12.45 -13.90 -5.01
C VAL A 167 -11.71 -15.16 -5.46
N VAL A 168 -10.39 -15.15 -5.33
CA VAL A 168 -9.51 -16.30 -5.52
C VAL A 168 -8.77 -16.58 -4.23
N ARG A 169 -8.59 -17.86 -3.92
CA ARG A 169 -7.97 -18.35 -2.69
C ARG A 169 -6.88 -19.35 -3.02
N ASP A 170 -5.78 -19.27 -2.29
CA ASP A 170 -4.76 -20.31 -2.33
C ASP A 170 -5.23 -21.56 -1.58
N ARG A 171 -5.36 -22.69 -2.29
CA ARG A 171 -5.82 -23.96 -1.72
C ARG A 171 -4.91 -24.51 -0.64
N GLN A 172 -3.63 -24.14 -0.64
CA GLN A 172 -2.66 -24.58 0.36
C GLN A 172 -2.61 -23.65 1.59
N GLY A 173 -3.33 -22.52 1.57
CA GLY A 173 -3.37 -21.58 2.70
C GLY A 173 -2.04 -20.84 2.96
N ARG A 174 -1.22 -20.63 1.92
CA ARG A 174 0.07 -19.90 2.02
C ARG A 174 -0.12 -18.39 1.98
N ILE A 175 -1.17 -17.92 1.34
CA ILE A 175 -1.56 -16.51 1.26
C ILE A 175 -3.05 -16.35 1.56
N GLY A 176 -3.45 -15.13 1.95
CA GLY A 176 -4.86 -14.75 2.03
C GLY A 176 -5.50 -14.69 0.63
N PRO A 177 -6.80 -14.37 0.56
CA PRO A 177 -7.45 -14.18 -0.73
C PRO A 177 -6.90 -12.96 -1.49
N TYR A 178 -7.16 -12.98 -2.78
CA TYR A 178 -7.24 -11.76 -3.57
C TYR A 178 -8.58 -11.71 -4.30
N ALA A 179 -9.01 -10.53 -4.70
CA ALA A 179 -10.25 -10.33 -5.45
C ALA A 179 -9.98 -9.42 -6.65
N TYR A 180 -10.74 -9.62 -7.73
CA TYR A 180 -10.57 -8.81 -8.94
C TYR A 180 -11.87 -8.61 -9.71
N LYS A 181 -11.93 -7.55 -10.50
CA LYS A 181 -13.00 -7.25 -11.47
C LYS A 181 -12.48 -6.30 -12.54
N GLY A 182 -12.64 -6.64 -13.82
CA GLY A 182 -12.05 -5.84 -14.90
C GLY A 182 -10.53 -5.83 -14.78
N ASP A 183 -9.93 -4.64 -14.80
CA ASP A 183 -8.50 -4.43 -14.54
C ASP A 183 -8.18 -4.19 -13.05
N GLN A 184 -9.17 -4.17 -12.16
CA GLN A 184 -8.94 -3.94 -10.74
C GLN A 184 -8.64 -5.25 -10.01
N TRP A 185 -7.61 -5.23 -9.16
CA TRP A 185 -7.15 -6.37 -8.39
C TRP A 185 -6.76 -5.93 -6.98
N VAL A 186 -7.12 -6.69 -5.93
CA VAL A 186 -6.74 -6.40 -4.54
C VAL A 186 -6.41 -7.68 -3.78
N SER A 187 -5.28 -7.71 -3.07
CA SER A 187 -4.96 -8.77 -2.10
C SER A 187 -5.22 -8.31 -0.69
N PHE A 188 -5.70 -9.20 0.17
CA PHE A 188 -6.10 -8.86 1.53
C PHE A 188 -6.16 -10.10 2.43
N ASP A 189 -6.11 -9.89 3.74
CA ASP A 189 -6.45 -10.95 4.70
C ASP A 189 -7.96 -10.93 4.98
N ASP A 190 -8.60 -12.10 4.91
CA ASP A 190 -9.97 -12.29 5.39
C ASP A 190 -10.00 -12.98 6.76
N ALA A 191 -11.21 -13.18 7.31
CA ALA A 191 -11.39 -13.85 8.60
C ALA A 191 -10.72 -15.24 8.67
N GLY A 192 -10.61 -15.96 7.55
CA GLY A 192 -9.92 -17.25 7.47
C GLY A 192 -8.42 -17.12 7.66
N MET A 193 -7.77 -16.22 6.92
CA MET A 193 -6.33 -15.99 7.06
C MET A 193 -5.97 -15.34 8.40
N ILE A 194 -6.77 -14.40 8.89
CA ILE A 194 -6.60 -13.80 10.22
C ILE A 194 -6.68 -14.85 11.33
N ARG A 195 -7.63 -15.80 11.25
CA ARG A 195 -7.71 -16.94 12.18
C ARG A 195 -6.42 -17.76 12.14
N HIS A 196 -5.98 -18.15 10.94
CA HIS A 196 -4.78 -18.96 10.76
C HIS A 196 -3.53 -18.28 11.34
N LYS A 197 -3.31 -17.00 11.02
CA LYS A 197 -2.19 -16.20 11.56
C LYS A 197 -2.26 -16.10 13.09
N SER A 198 -3.46 -15.93 13.65
CA SER A 198 -3.66 -15.89 15.11
C SER A 198 -3.35 -17.23 15.79
N GLU A 199 -3.79 -18.34 15.19
CA GLU A 199 -3.53 -19.69 15.70
C GLU A 199 -2.04 -20.02 15.62
N TRP A 200 -1.40 -19.62 14.52
CA TRP A 200 0.04 -19.76 14.34
C TRP A 200 0.83 -18.92 15.35
N ALA A 201 0.46 -17.65 15.59
CA ALA A 201 1.11 -16.81 16.59
C ALA A 201 1.03 -17.43 18.00
N ARG A 202 -0.13 -18.02 18.34
CA ARG A 202 -0.32 -18.76 19.59
C ARG A 202 0.53 -20.02 19.66
N ALA A 203 0.59 -20.82 18.59
CA ALA A 203 1.42 -22.02 18.51
C ALA A 203 2.91 -21.69 18.62
N MET A 204 3.33 -20.56 18.03
CA MET A 204 4.67 -20.01 18.12
C MET A 204 4.99 -19.34 19.46
N ARG A 205 4.03 -19.29 20.40
CA ARG A 205 4.19 -18.65 21.72
C ARG A 205 4.71 -17.22 21.60
N LEU A 206 4.20 -16.48 20.61
CA LEU A 206 4.48 -15.06 20.46
C LEU A 206 3.79 -14.26 21.58
N GLY A 207 4.20 -12.99 21.76
CA GLY A 207 3.58 -12.08 22.73
C GLY A 207 2.13 -11.72 22.39
N GLY A 208 1.75 -11.79 21.11
CA GLY A 208 0.38 -11.55 20.67
C GLY A 208 0.29 -11.18 19.19
N ALA A 209 -0.75 -10.42 18.85
CA ALA A 209 -0.97 -9.84 17.53
C ALA A 209 -1.21 -8.32 17.64
N MET A 210 -0.83 -7.61 16.59
CA MET A 210 -1.07 -6.18 16.38
C MET A 210 -1.89 -6.05 15.08
N ILE A 211 -2.78 -5.07 15.03
CA ILE A 211 -3.55 -4.77 13.82
C ILE A 211 -3.22 -3.39 13.27
N TRP A 212 -3.23 -3.29 11.95
CA TRP A 212 -3.21 -2.00 11.26
C TRP A 212 -4.40 -1.93 10.30
N ALA A 213 -5.46 -1.17 10.59
CA ALA A 213 -5.77 -0.46 11.83
C ALA A 213 -7.27 -0.61 12.15
N LEU A 214 -7.69 -0.09 13.30
CA LEU A 214 -9.06 -0.25 13.83
C LEU A 214 -10.14 0.23 12.87
N ASP A 215 -9.89 1.37 12.22
CA ASP A 215 -10.78 2.07 11.30
C ASP A 215 -10.88 1.40 9.92
N LEU A 216 -10.04 0.41 9.63
CA LEU A 216 -9.97 -0.27 8.34
C LEU A 216 -10.71 -1.62 8.34
N ASP A 217 -10.95 -2.20 9.52
CA ASP A 217 -11.88 -3.32 9.69
C ASP A 217 -13.34 -2.85 9.43
N ASP A 218 -14.30 -3.76 9.29
CA ASP A 218 -15.72 -3.39 9.24
C ASP A 218 -16.24 -3.08 10.66
N PHE A 219 -15.74 -1.97 11.22
CA PHE A 219 -15.99 -1.56 12.59
C PHE A 219 -17.47 -1.26 12.87
N ARG A 220 -18.23 -0.86 11.84
CA ARG A 220 -19.68 -0.67 11.93
C ARG A 220 -20.46 -1.98 11.82
N GLY A 221 -19.93 -2.93 11.06
CA GLY A 221 -20.53 -4.24 10.85
C GLY A 221 -21.65 -4.28 9.81
N ASP A 222 -21.76 -3.24 8.99
CA ASP A 222 -22.82 -3.03 8.01
C ASP A 222 -22.38 -3.29 6.56
N ARG A 223 -21.09 -3.55 6.32
CA ARG A 223 -20.55 -3.79 4.96
C ARG A 223 -20.29 -5.27 4.65
N CYS A 224 -19.76 -6.03 5.60
CA CYS A 224 -19.31 -7.40 5.40
C CYS A 224 -20.34 -8.47 5.81
N GLN A 225 -21.52 -8.08 6.30
CA GLN A 225 -22.53 -9.00 6.86
C GLN A 225 -21.97 -9.94 7.93
N CYS A 226 -20.98 -9.45 8.70
CA CYS A 226 -20.31 -10.22 9.74
C CYS A 226 -20.20 -9.47 11.06
N GLY A 227 -21.15 -8.58 11.37
CA GLY A 227 -21.13 -7.81 12.62
C GLY A 227 -19.90 -6.88 12.74
N PRO A 228 -19.83 -6.09 13.82
CA PRO A 228 -18.78 -5.08 13.99
C PRO A 228 -17.42 -5.72 14.26
N HIS A 229 -16.37 -5.13 13.69
CA HIS A 229 -14.98 -5.56 13.84
C HIS A 229 -14.76 -7.06 13.58
N PRO A 230 -15.15 -7.59 12.41
CA PRO A 230 -15.10 -9.02 12.15
C PRO A 230 -13.69 -9.58 12.20
N LEU A 231 -12.67 -8.88 11.70
CA LEU A 231 -11.29 -9.36 11.71
C LEU A 231 -10.70 -9.32 13.13
N LEU A 232 -10.83 -8.19 13.82
CA LEU A 232 -10.32 -8.05 15.19
C LEU A 232 -11.02 -9.00 16.18
N SER A 233 -12.31 -9.28 15.97
CA SER A 233 -13.06 -10.25 16.77
C SER A 233 -12.50 -11.67 16.64
N VAL A 234 -12.06 -12.06 15.44
CA VAL A 234 -11.39 -13.35 15.21
C VAL A 234 -10.08 -13.43 16.00
N ILE A 235 -9.25 -12.39 15.95
CA ILE A 235 -7.97 -12.31 16.68
C ILE A 235 -8.21 -12.48 18.19
N ASN A 236 -9.13 -11.69 18.75
CA ASN A 236 -9.46 -11.74 20.18
C ASN A 236 -9.99 -13.12 20.60
N THR A 237 -10.83 -13.75 19.78
CA THR A 237 -11.36 -15.09 20.05
C THR A 237 -10.24 -16.12 20.15
N VAL A 238 -9.28 -16.11 19.22
CA VAL A 238 -8.19 -17.08 19.18
C VAL A 238 -7.17 -16.86 20.30
N LEU A 239 -6.74 -15.60 20.51
CA LEU A 239 -5.62 -15.31 21.41
C LEU A 239 -6.02 -15.17 22.88
N ARG A 240 -7.25 -14.70 23.19
CA ARG A 240 -7.70 -14.49 24.57
C ARG A 240 -8.57 -15.62 25.11
N GLY A 241 -8.90 -16.60 24.27
CA GLY A 241 -9.66 -17.79 24.69
C GLY A 241 -11.09 -17.46 25.13
N TYR A 242 -11.69 -16.40 24.60
CA TYR A 242 -13.07 -16.05 24.92
C TYR A 242 -14.01 -17.20 24.57
N LYS A 243 -14.72 -17.73 25.59
CA LYS A 243 -15.78 -18.74 25.41
C LYS A 243 -16.88 -18.11 24.56
N LYS A 244 -17.00 -18.50 23.29
CA LYS A 244 -18.00 -18.02 22.30
C LYS A 244 -19.26 -17.40 22.96
N PRO A 245 -19.45 -16.08 22.87
CA PRO A 245 -20.74 -15.51 22.54
C PRO A 245 -20.60 -14.95 21.13
N GLN A 246 -21.28 -15.57 20.16
CA GLN A 246 -21.45 -15.07 18.79
C GLN A 246 -20.20 -14.37 18.20
N ALA A 247 -19.08 -15.09 18.04
CA ALA A 247 -18.20 -14.71 16.92
C ALA A 247 -19.11 -14.76 15.69
N PRO A 248 -19.36 -13.64 15.01
CA PRO A 248 -20.25 -13.64 13.87
C PRO A 248 -19.69 -14.69 12.91
N THR A 249 -20.54 -15.62 12.48
CA THR A 249 -20.15 -16.68 11.53
C THR A 249 -19.91 -16.00 10.19
N CYS A 250 -18.76 -15.33 10.04
CA CYS A 250 -18.35 -14.76 8.78
C CYS A 250 -18.34 -15.89 7.77
N ARG A 251 -19.22 -15.78 6.77
CA ARG A 251 -19.08 -16.61 5.60
C ARG A 251 -17.79 -16.17 4.90
N PRO A 252 -16.97 -17.11 4.41
CA PRO A 252 -15.84 -16.73 3.58
C PRO A 252 -16.31 -15.90 2.40
N LEU A 253 -15.70 -14.72 2.21
CA LEU A 253 -16.01 -13.85 1.08
C LEU A 253 -15.83 -14.63 -0.24
N GLY A 254 -16.81 -14.52 -1.13
CA GLY A 254 -16.81 -15.14 -2.47
C GLY A 254 -17.08 -16.65 -2.52
N ILE A 255 -17.56 -17.28 -1.44
CA ILE A 255 -18.11 -18.64 -1.49
C ILE A 255 -19.63 -18.55 -1.47
N ASP A 256 -20.25 -18.57 -2.65
CA ASP A 256 -21.69 -18.82 -2.74
C ASP A 256 -21.99 -20.27 -2.35
N SER A 257 -23.09 -20.45 -1.60
CA SER A 257 -23.73 -21.76 -1.41
C SER A 257 -24.08 -22.35 -2.78
N PRO A 258 -24.08 -23.68 -2.99
CA PRO A 258 -24.16 -24.27 -4.32
C PRO A 258 -25.50 -23.90 -4.99
N GLN A 259 -25.47 -22.94 -5.90
CA GLN A 259 -26.49 -22.85 -6.94
C GLN A 259 -26.28 -24.03 -7.87
N SER A 260 -27.26 -24.93 -7.85
CA SER A 260 -27.45 -26.02 -8.79
C SER A 260 -27.25 -25.53 -10.22
N SER A 261 -26.06 -25.78 -10.78
CA SER A 261 -25.80 -25.58 -12.20
C SER A 261 -26.36 -26.80 -12.92
N THR A 262 -27.52 -26.62 -13.54
CA THR A 262 -28.05 -27.59 -14.49
C THR A 262 -27.16 -27.59 -15.72
N THR A 263 -26.47 -28.71 -15.90
CA THR A 263 -25.65 -29.05 -17.05
C THR A 263 -26.46 -28.93 -18.34
N LYS A 264 -26.04 -28.05 -19.26
CA LYS A 264 -26.32 -28.21 -20.68
C LYS A 264 -25.03 -28.01 -21.46
N SER A 265 -24.46 -29.14 -21.89
CA SER A 265 -23.38 -29.19 -22.88
C SER A 265 -23.83 -28.60 -24.22
N PRO A 266 -22.98 -27.83 -24.90
CA PRO A 266 -23.05 -27.68 -26.36
C PRO A 266 -22.11 -28.68 -27.05
N PRO A 267 -22.40 -29.05 -28.31
CA PRO A 267 -21.77 -30.17 -28.98
C PRO A 267 -20.38 -29.84 -29.57
N THR A 268 -19.62 -30.91 -29.67
CA THR A 268 -18.35 -31.10 -30.35
C THR A 268 -18.33 -30.52 -31.77
N SER A 269 -17.30 -29.75 -32.12
CA SER A 269 -16.90 -29.56 -33.52
C SER A 269 -15.39 -29.47 -33.67
N SER A 270 -14.97 -30.10 -34.76
CA SER A 270 -13.64 -30.55 -35.18
C SER A 270 -12.54 -29.49 -35.25
N ALA A 271 -11.33 -29.92 -34.91
CA ALA A 271 -10.07 -29.24 -35.15
C ALA A 271 -9.74 -29.09 -36.66
N ARG A 272 -9.07 -28.00 -37.03
CA ARG A 272 -8.19 -27.87 -38.22
C ARG A 272 -7.17 -26.73 -37.98
N PRO A 273 -5.90 -26.83 -38.46
CA PRO A 273 -4.74 -26.36 -37.72
C PRO A 273 -4.28 -24.93 -38.01
N SER A 274 -3.45 -24.46 -37.08
CA SER A 274 -2.68 -23.22 -37.03
C SER A 274 -1.90 -22.89 -38.31
N GLN A 275 -1.94 -21.61 -38.70
CA GLN A 275 -0.94 -20.98 -39.55
C GLN A 275 -0.15 -19.96 -38.72
N THR A 276 1.15 -20.18 -38.70
CA THR A 276 2.19 -19.35 -38.10
C THR A 276 2.54 -18.21 -39.05
N THR A 277 2.59 -16.97 -38.57
CA THR A 277 3.23 -15.85 -39.28
C THR A 277 4.42 -15.32 -38.46
N PRO A 278 5.53 -14.90 -39.10
CA PRO A 278 6.81 -14.70 -38.43
C PRO A 278 6.91 -13.31 -37.77
N LEU A 279 7.61 -13.25 -36.62
CA LEU A 279 8.08 -12.00 -36.03
C LEU A 279 9.20 -11.39 -36.89
N SER A 280 9.14 -10.08 -37.09
CA SER A 280 10.25 -9.26 -37.59
C SER A 280 11.05 -8.63 -36.44
N PRO A 281 12.34 -8.30 -36.63
CA PRO A 281 13.29 -7.99 -35.56
C PRO A 281 13.25 -6.52 -35.11
N ILE A 282 13.41 -6.32 -33.79
CA ILE A 282 13.60 -5.01 -33.15
C ILE A 282 15.05 -4.54 -33.36
N THR A 283 15.21 -3.30 -33.81
CA THR A 283 16.51 -2.60 -33.92
C THR A 283 16.51 -1.43 -32.91
N PRO A 284 17.52 -1.25 -32.03
CA PRO A 284 17.73 0.00 -31.26
C PRO A 284 18.61 0.96 -32.09
N PRO A 285 18.61 2.31 -31.94
CA PRO A 285 19.01 3.08 -30.73
C PRO A 285 18.40 4.54 -30.73
N PRO A 286 18.94 5.65 -30.14
CA PRO A 286 20.03 5.84 -29.17
C PRO A 286 19.68 6.69 -27.92
N SER A 287 20.60 6.66 -26.95
CA SER A 287 20.67 7.50 -25.75
C SER A 287 21.08 8.97 -26.03
N MET A 288 20.60 9.90 -25.20
CA MET A 288 21.35 10.96 -24.46
C MET A 288 20.62 12.31 -24.40
N THR A 289 20.03 12.60 -23.24
CA THR A 289 19.85 13.96 -22.70
C THR A 289 20.02 13.89 -21.17
N PRO A 290 20.66 14.88 -20.52
CA PRO A 290 20.79 14.88 -19.06
C PRO A 290 19.40 14.99 -18.40
N PRO A 291 19.13 14.24 -17.31
CA PRO A 291 17.80 14.21 -16.71
C PRO A 291 17.46 15.56 -16.07
N LEU A 292 16.33 16.13 -16.48
CA LEU A 292 15.76 17.33 -15.86
C LEU A 292 15.28 17.02 -14.42
N PRO A 293 15.43 17.96 -13.47
CA PRO A 293 14.87 17.84 -12.12
C PRO A 293 13.32 17.80 -12.16
N CYS A 294 12.71 17.07 -11.22
CA CYS A 294 11.27 16.79 -11.24
C CYS A 294 10.35 17.98 -10.87
N ASP A 295 10.89 19.11 -10.40
CA ASP A 295 10.13 20.31 -9.96
C ASP A 295 8.90 20.01 -9.09
N GLY A 296 8.97 18.97 -8.25
CA GLY A 296 7.89 18.54 -7.35
C GLY A 296 6.75 17.74 -8.00
N ARG A 297 6.81 17.45 -9.30
CA ARG A 297 5.79 16.65 -10.00
C ARG A 297 6.12 15.16 -9.96
N LEU A 298 5.15 14.33 -9.59
CA LEU A 298 5.30 12.86 -9.59
C LEU A 298 5.34 12.30 -11.02
N PHE A 299 4.60 12.92 -11.95
CA PHE A 299 4.55 12.52 -13.34
C PHE A 299 4.66 13.73 -14.28
N SER A 300 5.14 13.53 -15.51
CA SER A 300 5.19 14.56 -16.56
C SER A 300 4.95 13.95 -17.94
N PRO A 301 4.19 14.60 -18.84
CA PRO A 301 3.93 14.08 -20.18
C PRO A 301 5.22 14.01 -21.02
N HIS A 302 5.34 13.04 -21.92
CA HIS A 302 6.35 13.11 -22.97
C HIS A 302 5.93 14.17 -24.01
N PRO A 303 6.83 15.08 -24.44
CA PRO A 303 6.45 16.24 -25.24
C PRO A 303 5.93 15.92 -26.65
N VAL A 304 6.16 14.70 -27.13
CA VAL A 304 5.86 14.31 -28.53
C VAL A 304 5.14 12.96 -28.63
N ASN A 305 5.30 12.08 -27.65
CA ASN A 305 4.88 10.68 -27.79
C ASN A 305 3.82 10.39 -26.73
N CYS A 306 2.57 10.31 -27.14
CA CYS A 306 1.46 10.04 -26.23
C CYS A 306 1.57 8.66 -25.57
N HIS A 307 2.33 7.72 -26.12
CA HIS A 307 2.61 6.46 -25.45
C HIS A 307 3.70 6.56 -24.38
N GLN A 308 4.28 7.73 -24.14
CA GLN A 308 5.37 7.89 -23.19
C GLN A 308 5.08 9.00 -22.18
N TYR A 309 5.65 8.84 -21.00
CA TYR A 309 5.58 9.82 -19.92
C TYR A 309 6.81 9.67 -19.04
N TYR A 310 7.05 10.64 -18.16
CA TYR A 310 8.12 10.61 -17.19
C TYR A 310 7.54 10.38 -15.79
N LEU A 311 8.11 9.44 -15.05
CA LEU A 311 7.85 9.24 -13.62
C LEU A 311 9.03 9.81 -12.83
N CYS A 312 8.75 10.64 -11.83
CA CYS A 312 9.78 11.08 -10.90
C CYS A 312 10.14 9.96 -9.93
N ASN A 313 11.36 9.46 -10.04
CA ASN A 313 11.91 8.52 -9.08
C ASN A 313 13.18 9.12 -8.47
N GLN A 314 13.19 9.30 -7.15
CA GLN A 314 14.31 9.87 -6.40
C GLN A 314 14.79 11.26 -6.90
N GLY A 315 13.88 12.10 -7.37
CA GLY A 315 14.20 13.44 -7.88
C GLY A 315 14.69 13.47 -9.33
N GLN A 316 14.64 12.33 -10.03
CA GLN A 316 14.99 12.22 -11.44
C GLN A 316 13.81 11.73 -12.29
N LEU A 317 13.58 12.36 -13.44
CA LEU A 317 12.58 11.92 -14.40
C LEU A 317 13.06 10.66 -15.13
N GLN A 318 12.31 9.56 -14.97
CA GLN A 318 12.52 8.30 -15.65
C GLN A 318 11.49 8.14 -16.76
N LEU A 319 11.94 7.95 -18.00
CA LEU A 319 11.05 7.71 -19.14
C LEU A 319 10.32 6.37 -18.96
N GLN A 320 9.01 6.41 -19.08
CA GLN A 320 8.09 5.28 -19.04
C GLN A 320 7.30 5.21 -20.34
N SER A 321 6.80 4.03 -20.67
CA SER A 321 5.89 3.83 -21.79
C SER A 321 4.57 3.30 -21.25
N CYS A 322 3.46 3.87 -21.73
CA CYS A 322 2.14 3.32 -21.53
C CYS A 322 2.04 1.92 -22.17
N PRO A 323 1.22 1.02 -21.61
CA PRO A 323 0.90 -0.25 -22.25
C PRO A 323 0.41 -0.06 -23.69
N SER A 324 0.63 -1.07 -24.54
CA SER A 324 0.34 -1.00 -25.98
C SER A 324 -1.10 -0.55 -26.24
N GLY A 325 -1.24 0.53 -27.00
CA GLY A 325 -2.55 1.11 -27.36
C GLY A 325 -3.10 2.17 -26.42
N LEU A 326 -2.44 2.45 -25.28
CA LEU A 326 -2.86 3.49 -24.33
C LEU A 326 -2.02 4.75 -24.45
N TYR A 327 -2.63 5.91 -24.21
CA TYR A 327 -2.01 7.24 -24.22
C TYR A 327 -1.91 7.80 -22.79
N TRP A 328 -0.92 8.67 -22.58
CA TRP A 328 -0.73 9.37 -21.33
C TRP A 328 -1.87 10.36 -21.07
N ASN A 329 -2.47 10.25 -19.89
CA ASN A 329 -3.55 11.08 -19.39
C ASN A 329 -3.22 11.59 -17.98
N MET A 330 -2.55 12.75 -17.90
CA MET A 330 -2.20 13.51 -16.68
C MET A 330 -1.42 12.77 -15.57
N ASP A 331 -1.94 11.69 -15.02
CA ASP A 331 -1.39 10.87 -13.94
C ASP A 331 -1.50 9.35 -14.18
N HIS A 332 -2.09 8.92 -15.31
CA HIS A 332 -2.25 7.52 -15.70
C HIS A 332 -2.19 7.32 -17.22
N CYS A 333 -2.22 6.07 -17.68
CA CYS A 333 -2.40 5.75 -19.10
C CYS A 333 -3.85 5.34 -19.33
N ASP A 334 -4.49 5.91 -20.35
CA ASP A 334 -5.90 5.72 -20.68
C ASP A 334 -6.08 5.49 -22.19
N TRP A 335 -7.29 5.15 -22.62
CA TRP A 335 -7.63 5.01 -24.03
C TRP A 335 -7.53 6.34 -24.77
N PRO A 336 -7.06 6.38 -26.04
CA PRO A 336 -6.84 7.61 -26.79
C PRO A 336 -8.01 8.59 -26.80
N GLU A 337 -9.25 8.08 -26.76
CA GLU A 337 -10.49 8.87 -26.78
C GLU A 337 -10.71 9.71 -25.51
N ASN A 338 -10.06 9.33 -24.40
CA ASN A 338 -10.17 9.99 -23.11
C ASN A 338 -8.97 10.91 -22.81
N THR A 339 -8.06 11.08 -23.77
CA THR A 339 -6.82 11.84 -23.57
C THR A 339 -6.80 13.11 -24.43
N GLU A 340 -6.21 14.17 -23.89
CA GLU A 340 -5.91 15.40 -24.63
C GLU A 340 -4.61 15.30 -25.44
N CYS A 341 -3.90 14.17 -25.38
CA CYS A 341 -2.66 13.94 -26.11
C CYS A 341 -2.95 13.35 -27.48
N HIS A 342 -2.56 14.07 -28.54
CA HIS A 342 -2.66 13.60 -29.92
C HIS A 342 -1.27 13.42 -30.54
N PRO A 343 -1.03 12.31 -31.27
CA PRO A 343 0.29 11.97 -31.82
C PRO A 343 0.77 12.91 -32.93
N ASP A 344 -0.10 13.79 -33.42
CA ASP A 344 0.25 14.89 -34.31
C ASP A 344 0.29 16.20 -33.51
N GLY A 345 1.47 16.78 -33.35
CA GLY A 345 1.72 18.06 -32.68
C GLY A 345 1.11 19.29 -33.38
N SER A 346 -0.17 19.24 -33.75
CA SER A 346 -0.93 20.43 -34.15
C SER A 346 -1.41 21.16 -32.91
N ASN A 347 -0.63 22.16 -32.50
CA ASN A 347 -1.10 23.24 -31.64
C ASN A 347 -2.32 23.89 -32.32
N LYS A 348 -3.53 23.76 -31.76
CA LYS A 348 -4.66 24.62 -32.14
C LYS A 348 -4.77 25.74 -31.12
N ASP A 349 -4.02 26.80 -31.37
CA ASP A 349 -4.36 28.11 -30.83
C ASP A 349 -5.62 28.63 -31.54
N SER A 350 -6.53 29.18 -30.71
CA SER A 350 -7.58 30.15 -31.04
C SER A 350 -8.55 29.83 -32.19
N ASN A 351 -9.81 29.52 -31.83
CA ASN A 351 -10.93 30.33 -32.33
C ASN A 351 -12.18 30.14 -31.46
N GLU A 352 -12.44 31.17 -30.66
CA GLU A 352 -13.72 31.84 -30.48
C GLU A 352 -14.94 31.13 -31.12
N LYS A 353 -15.84 30.64 -30.28
CA LYS A 353 -17.28 30.72 -30.55
C LYS A 353 -17.99 31.18 -29.28
N THR A 354 -18.14 32.49 -29.23
CA THR A 354 -19.20 33.23 -28.56
C THR A 354 -20.56 32.55 -28.79
N THR A 355 -21.25 32.21 -27.70
CA THR A 355 -22.70 32.23 -27.66
C THR A 355 -23.11 33.30 -26.66
N GLU A 356 -23.71 34.34 -27.22
CA GLU A 356 -24.29 35.48 -26.54
C GLU A 356 -25.37 35.04 -25.53
N SER A 357 -25.29 35.60 -24.32
CA SER A 357 -26.48 35.91 -23.54
C SER A 357 -26.41 37.40 -23.19
N THR A 358 -27.17 38.18 -23.96
CA THR A 358 -27.47 39.60 -23.77
C THR A 358 -27.87 39.96 -22.34
N TRP A 359 -27.30 41.04 -21.78
CA TRP A 359 -28.03 42.08 -21.02
C TRP A 359 -27.22 43.40 -21.02
N ASN A 360 -27.94 44.49 -21.32
CA ASN A 360 -27.47 45.86 -21.58
C ASN A 360 -26.78 46.59 -20.41
N GLU A 361 -25.93 47.55 -20.77
CA GLU A 361 -25.39 48.63 -19.94
C GLU A 361 -26.48 49.54 -19.32
N GLN A 362 -26.23 49.98 -18.07
CA GLN A 362 -26.23 51.41 -17.69
C GLN A 362 -25.67 51.59 -16.24
N THR A 363 -24.58 52.34 -16.14
CA THR A 363 -23.95 52.97 -14.94
C THR A 363 -24.88 54.00 -14.24
N PRO A 364 -24.62 54.53 -13.01
CA PRO A 364 -23.30 54.81 -12.43
C PRO A 364 -23.07 54.69 -10.88
N ILE A 365 -21.79 54.45 -10.56
CA ILE A 365 -20.93 55.07 -9.52
C ILE A 365 -21.55 55.48 -8.18
N LYS A 366 -21.06 54.85 -7.09
CA LYS A 366 -20.66 55.58 -5.86
C LYS A 366 -19.50 54.87 -5.15
N GLN A 367 -18.42 55.63 -4.97
CA GLN A 367 -17.30 55.31 -4.08
C GLN A 367 -17.73 55.33 -2.60
N ILE A 368 -17.01 54.57 -1.76
CA ILE A 368 -16.61 54.86 -0.36
C ILE A 368 -15.61 53.74 0.05
N SER A 369 -14.31 54.04 -0.04
CA SER A 369 -13.30 54.13 1.04
C SER A 369 -13.12 52.97 2.02
N SER A 370 -11.84 52.54 2.12
CA SER A 370 -11.07 52.16 3.33
C SER A 370 -11.50 50.92 4.14
N VAL A 371 -10.65 50.07 4.73
CA VAL A 371 -9.20 50.00 4.97
C VAL A 371 -8.93 48.59 5.54
N GLU A 372 -7.69 48.09 5.34
CA GLU A 372 -6.96 47.06 6.12
C GLU A 372 -7.32 45.55 6.10
N SER A 373 -6.30 44.81 5.64
CA SER A 373 -5.71 43.55 6.14
C SER A 373 -6.60 42.40 6.64
N MET A 374 -6.38 41.22 6.07
CA MET A 374 -5.88 40.05 6.81
C MET A 374 -5.46 38.94 5.84
N GLU A 375 -4.17 38.67 5.81
CA GLU A 375 -3.60 37.40 5.37
C GLU A 375 -4.12 36.28 6.27
N THR A 376 -4.54 35.16 5.70
CA THR A 376 -4.34 33.83 6.31
C THR A 376 -4.14 32.82 5.18
N GLU A 377 -2.88 32.42 5.00
CA GLU A 377 -2.49 31.33 4.12
C GLU A 377 -3.00 29.99 4.66
N SER A 378 -3.65 29.25 3.76
CA SER A 378 -4.00 27.85 3.89
C SER A 378 -2.81 27.00 3.43
N LEU A 379 -2.07 26.38 4.35
CA LEU A 379 -1.04 25.38 4.04
C LEU A 379 -0.76 24.49 5.27
N LEU A 380 -1.50 23.40 5.40
CA LEU A 380 -1.14 22.26 6.26
C LEU A 380 -1.70 20.99 5.64
N HIS A 381 -0.85 20.20 4.97
CA HIS A 381 -0.88 18.74 4.91
C HIS A 381 0.37 18.25 4.15
N GLN A 382 1.44 17.92 4.89
CA GLN A 382 2.47 16.91 4.60
C GLN A 382 3.76 17.20 5.37
N THR A 383 3.82 16.87 6.67
CA THR A 383 5.06 16.43 7.34
C THR A 383 4.74 15.88 8.73
N LEU A 384 4.61 14.56 8.84
CA LEU A 384 4.76 13.85 10.12
C LEU A 384 5.46 12.52 9.81
N ILE A 385 6.77 12.59 9.63
CA ILE A 385 7.80 11.62 10.04
C ILE A 385 9.12 12.38 9.88
N GLN A 386 9.64 12.88 11.00
CA GLN A 386 10.99 13.40 11.30
C GLN A 386 10.90 14.66 12.16
N SER A 387 10.95 14.49 13.47
CA SER A 387 11.59 15.41 14.42
C SER A 387 11.56 14.82 15.83
N CYS A 388 12.62 14.09 16.18
CA CYS A 388 13.06 13.98 17.58
C CYS A 388 14.53 13.55 17.65
N VAL A 389 15.44 14.30 17.02
CA VAL A 389 16.85 14.39 17.44
C VAL A 389 17.39 15.75 16.96
N ARG A 390 17.61 16.68 17.90
CA ARG A 390 18.61 17.77 17.92
C ARG A 390 18.07 19.00 18.63
N ILE A 391 18.18 19.03 19.96
CA ILE A 391 18.75 20.17 20.70
C ILE A 391 19.41 19.57 21.94
N LEU A 392 20.75 19.51 21.97
CA LEU A 392 21.57 19.69 23.17
C LEU A 392 23.06 19.62 22.78
N THR A 393 23.62 20.79 22.52
CA THR A 393 25.02 21.23 22.64
C THR A 393 24.98 22.64 22.03
N THR A 394 25.07 23.73 22.78
CA THR A 394 26.25 24.23 23.49
C THR A 394 25.86 25.33 24.48
N HIS A 395 26.28 25.21 25.74
CA HIS A 395 27.14 26.19 26.46
C HIS A 395 27.17 25.86 27.95
N LEU A 396 28.29 25.26 28.38
CA LEU A 396 28.83 25.45 29.72
C LEU A 396 29.47 26.84 29.79
N PRO A 397 29.40 27.49 30.97
CA PRO A 397 30.61 28.02 31.57
C PRO A 397 30.86 27.34 32.92
N SER A 398 32.05 26.79 33.04
CA SER A 398 32.77 26.53 34.29
C SER A 398 32.70 27.73 35.22
N TRP A 399 32.47 27.55 36.52
CA TRP A 399 33.27 28.11 37.64
C TRP A 399 32.98 27.32 38.93
N MET A 400 34.00 27.28 39.78
CA MET A 400 34.39 26.33 40.84
C MET A 400 33.49 26.18 42.10
N PRO A 401 33.79 25.18 42.97
CA PRO A 401 33.06 24.88 44.21
C PRO A 401 33.55 25.75 45.39
N ILE A 402 32.84 25.73 46.52
CA ILE A 402 33.35 25.69 47.91
C ILE A 402 32.16 25.83 48.90
N HIS A 403 32.14 24.91 49.87
CA HIS A 403 31.42 24.84 51.16
C HIS A 403 29.89 24.91 51.25
#